data_AF-A0A6J4I858-F1
#
_entry.id   AF-A0A6J4I858-F1
#
_cell.length_a   1.000
_cell.length_b   1.000
_cell.length_c   1.000
_cell.angle_alpha   90.00
_cell.angle_beta   90.00
_cell.angle_gamma   90.00
#
_symmetry.space_group_name_H-M   'P 1'
#
loop_
_entity.id
_entity.type
_entity.pdbx_description
1 polymer ?
#
loop_
_entity_poly.entity_id
_entity_poly.type
_entity_poly.pdbx_seq_one_letter_code
_entity_poly.pdbx_strand_id
1 'polypeptide(L)'
;MKKLLLLILLLGFDILPGLTQTRKKDKAKPTGPVQLLIRCDDVGMCHSVNMATEQLIKTGLPISASVMFACPWYQEAVEILKQHPDVAVGIHLTLGSEWKNYRWGPISGAKEVPTLVDKNGLFWPTPGDLLKNNPSVAEIEQEFRAQIERALNSGMG
;
A
#
# COMPACT_ATOMS: atom_id res chain seq x y z
N MET A 1 49.18 25.08 -35.20
CA MET A 1 49.86 26.13 -34.39
C MET A 1 48.92 26.59 -33.29
N LYS A 2 49.43 26.60 -32.05
CA LYS A 2 48.92 27.30 -30.85
C LYS A 2 47.66 26.67 -30.22
N LYS A 3 47.83 25.88 -29.13
CA LYS A 3 47.84 26.27 -27.69
C LYS A 3 46.38 26.38 -27.20
N LEU A 4 45.90 25.81 -26.10
CA LEU A 4 46.49 25.49 -24.78
C LEU A 4 45.40 24.66 -24.04
N LEU A 5 45.63 23.40 -23.71
CA LEU A 5 45.98 22.91 -22.37
C LEU A 5 45.06 23.42 -21.24
N LEU A 6 44.15 22.56 -20.76
CA LEU A 6 43.88 22.49 -19.32
C LEU A 6 43.84 21.02 -18.89
N LEU A 7 44.98 20.62 -18.34
CA LEU A 7 45.22 19.45 -17.54
C LEU A 7 44.60 19.70 -16.15
N ILE A 8 43.53 19.00 -15.79
CA ILE A 8 43.27 18.62 -14.40
C ILE A 8 43.01 17.12 -14.39
N LEU A 9 44.11 16.42 -14.14
CA LEU A 9 44.16 15.10 -13.54
C LEU A 9 43.43 15.17 -12.20
N LEU A 10 42.58 14.17 -11.89
CA LEU A 10 42.56 13.41 -10.62
C LEU A 10 41.14 13.00 -10.14
N LEU A 11 41.02 11.68 -9.97
CA LEU A 11 40.31 10.98 -8.89
C LEU A 11 38.82 10.69 -9.09
N GLY A 12 38.56 9.39 -9.33
CA GLY A 12 37.49 8.67 -8.64
C GLY A 12 36.09 8.85 -9.23
N PHE A 13 35.80 8.14 -10.33
CA PHE A 13 34.43 7.74 -10.64
C PHE A 13 34.18 6.31 -10.18
N ASP A 14 34.48 6.04 -8.90
CA ASP A 14 33.90 4.93 -8.15
C ASP A 14 32.86 5.52 -7.21
N ILE A 15 31.68 5.85 -7.76
CA ILE A 15 30.49 6.13 -6.95
C ILE A 15 29.34 5.30 -7.51
N LEU A 16 29.12 4.17 -6.83
CA LEU A 16 27.89 3.40 -6.67
C LEU A 16 27.41 2.51 -7.84
N PRO A 17 27.91 1.26 -7.96
CA PRO A 17 27.11 0.17 -8.50
C PRO A 17 26.07 -0.25 -7.45
N GLY A 18 25.01 0.56 -7.27
CA GLY A 18 24.13 0.43 -6.10
C GLY A 18 22.63 0.59 -6.31
N LEU A 19 22.13 0.86 -7.53
CA LEU A 19 20.68 1.14 -7.72
C LEU A 19 20.00 0.39 -8.87
N THR A 20 20.66 -0.61 -9.44
CA THR A 20 19.97 -1.58 -10.30
C THR A 20 20.29 -2.99 -9.84
N GLN A 21 19.81 -3.35 -8.64
CA GLN A 21 19.56 -4.76 -8.36
C GLN A 21 18.30 -5.17 -9.14
N THR A 22 18.41 -5.25 -10.46
CA THR A 22 17.53 -6.13 -11.22
C THR A 22 17.70 -7.50 -10.58
N ARG A 23 16.66 -7.99 -9.90
CA ARG A 23 16.66 -9.32 -9.28
C ARG A 23 16.97 -10.32 -10.40
N LYS A 24 18.25 -10.72 -10.55
CA LYS A 24 18.65 -11.81 -11.44
C LYS A 24 17.82 -13.00 -10.99
N LYS A 25 16.90 -13.45 -11.84
CA LYS A 25 16.19 -14.72 -11.63
C LYS A 25 17.22 -15.82 -11.83
N ASP A 26 18.01 -16.08 -10.80
CA ASP A 26 18.72 -17.34 -10.70
C ASP A 26 17.64 -18.42 -10.62
N LYS A 27 17.48 -19.17 -11.70
CA LYS A 27 16.53 -20.28 -11.83
C LYS A 27 16.92 -21.49 -10.98
N ALA A 28 17.66 -21.28 -9.89
CA ALA A 28 17.95 -22.34 -8.94
C ALA A 28 16.63 -22.68 -8.22
N LYS A 29 16.21 -23.95 -8.32
CA LYS A 29 15.10 -24.47 -7.54
C LYS A 29 15.43 -24.22 -6.05
N PRO A 30 14.55 -23.58 -5.27
CA PRO A 30 14.79 -23.38 -3.85
C PRO A 30 15.12 -24.72 -3.20
N THR A 31 16.29 -24.84 -2.60
CA THR A 31 16.75 -26.05 -1.90
C THR A 31 16.29 -26.09 -0.44
N GLY A 32 15.62 -25.03 0.02
CA GLY A 32 15.02 -24.91 1.35
C GLY A 32 13.55 -25.31 1.41
N PRO A 33 12.97 -25.36 2.62
CA PRO A 33 11.54 -25.60 2.80
C PRO A 33 10.70 -24.54 2.06
N VAL A 34 9.53 -24.95 1.60
CA VAL A 34 8.54 -24.03 1.01
C VAL A 34 8.10 -23.05 2.10
N GLN A 35 8.23 -21.76 1.82
CA GLN A 35 7.72 -20.70 2.69
C GLN A 35 6.34 -20.27 2.21
N LEU A 36 5.41 -20.12 3.14
CA LEU A 36 4.03 -19.70 2.87
C LEU A 36 3.70 -18.45 3.69
N LEU A 37 3.22 -17.40 3.01
CA LEU A 37 2.62 -16.24 3.65
C LEU A 37 1.11 -16.29 3.39
N ILE A 38 0.34 -16.42 4.46
CA ILE A 38 -1.12 -16.34 4.40
C ILE A 38 -1.51 -14.90 4.73
N ARG A 39 -2.24 -14.25 3.83
CA ARG A 39 -2.68 -12.86 3.99
C ARG A 39 -4.18 -12.78 4.03
N CYS A 40 -4.69 -12.03 4.99
CA CYS A 40 -6.07 -11.58 5.08
C CYS A 40 -6.15 -10.16 4.55
N ASP A 41 -6.78 -10.02 3.39
CA ASP A 41 -7.02 -8.73 2.76
C ASP A 41 -8.36 -8.12 3.20
N ASP A 42 -8.52 -6.84 2.92
CA ASP A 42 -9.73 -6.03 3.15
C ASP A 42 -10.13 -5.84 4.61
N VAL A 43 -9.21 -6.06 5.55
CA VAL A 43 -9.46 -5.80 6.97
C VAL A 43 -9.78 -4.32 7.15
N GLY A 44 -10.82 -4.00 7.93
CA GLY A 44 -11.34 -2.64 8.07
C GLY A 44 -12.36 -2.24 7.00
N MET A 45 -12.61 -3.07 5.98
CA MET A 45 -13.65 -2.80 4.98
C MET A 45 -15.03 -2.71 5.64
N CYS A 46 -15.45 -3.74 6.38
CA CYS A 46 -16.73 -3.78 7.09
C CYS A 46 -16.66 -4.67 8.34
N HIS A 47 -17.66 -4.54 9.23
CA HIS A 47 -17.75 -5.33 10.47
C HIS A 47 -17.61 -6.84 10.24
N SER A 48 -18.29 -7.39 9.25
CA SER A 48 -18.25 -8.83 9.01
C SER A 48 -16.85 -9.33 8.63
N VAL A 49 -16.06 -8.53 7.90
CA VAL A 49 -14.68 -8.87 7.55
C VAL A 49 -13.77 -8.79 8.78
N ASN A 50 -13.98 -7.77 9.62
CA ASN A 50 -13.25 -7.64 10.89
C ASN A 50 -13.50 -8.82 11.81
N MET A 51 -14.77 -9.21 11.99
CA MET A 51 -15.13 -10.37 12.80
C MET A 51 -14.60 -11.69 12.23
N ALA A 52 -14.60 -11.86 10.91
CA ALA A 52 -14.00 -13.02 10.27
C ALA A 52 -12.48 -13.07 10.48
N THR A 53 -11.82 -11.92 10.45
CA THR A 53 -10.38 -11.80 10.75
C THR A 53 -10.09 -12.18 12.20
N GLU A 54 -10.86 -11.67 13.16
CA GLU A 54 -10.71 -12.04 14.57
C GLU A 54 -10.94 -13.55 14.80
N GLN A 55 -11.97 -14.12 14.18
CA GLN A 55 -12.23 -15.56 14.25
C GLN A 55 -11.07 -16.38 13.67
N LEU A 56 -10.50 -15.93 12.55
CA LEU A 56 -9.35 -16.60 11.93
C LEU A 56 -8.10 -16.52 12.81
N ILE A 57 -7.83 -15.36 13.43
CA ILE A 57 -6.73 -15.22 14.40
C ILE A 57 -6.89 -16.22 15.54
N LYS A 58 -8.10 -16.38 16.07
CA LYS A 58 -8.42 -17.34 17.15
C LYS A 58 -8.17 -18.80 16.79
N THR A 59 -8.01 -19.14 15.51
CA THR A 59 -7.64 -20.51 15.09
C THR A 59 -6.17 -20.84 15.33
N GLY A 60 -5.32 -19.83 15.56
CA GLY A 60 -3.86 -20.00 15.68
C GLY A 60 -3.13 -20.18 14.33
N LEU A 61 -3.83 -20.02 13.20
CA LEU A 61 -3.19 -20.01 11.89
C LEU A 61 -2.29 -18.77 11.75
N PRO A 62 -1.02 -18.91 11.35
CA PRO A 62 -0.13 -17.76 11.17
C PRO A 62 -0.55 -16.97 9.93
N ILE A 63 -1.16 -15.82 10.15
CA ILE A 63 -1.60 -14.90 9.10
C ILE A 63 -0.91 -13.54 9.21
N SER A 64 -0.95 -12.81 8.11
CA SER A 64 -0.73 -11.36 8.07
C SER A 64 -2.03 -10.68 7.68
N ALA A 65 -2.34 -9.53 8.26
CA ALA A 65 -3.53 -8.75 7.93
C ALA A 65 -3.13 -7.50 7.12
N SER A 66 -3.92 -7.12 6.13
CA SER A 66 -3.77 -5.83 5.43
C SER A 66 -5.01 -4.97 5.65
N VAL A 67 -4.84 -3.78 6.25
CA VAL A 67 -5.95 -2.92 6.68
C VAL A 67 -6.21 -1.81 5.66
N MET A 68 -7.47 -1.64 5.26
CA MET A 68 -7.94 -0.55 4.40
C MET A 68 -8.30 0.69 5.24
N PHE A 69 -7.36 1.60 5.44
CA PHE A 69 -7.55 2.80 6.28
C PHE A 69 -8.52 3.85 5.68
N ALA A 70 -8.88 3.70 4.40
CA ALA A 70 -9.92 4.50 3.76
C ALA A 70 -11.36 4.02 4.10
N CYS A 71 -11.51 2.81 4.63
CA CYS A 71 -12.82 2.19 4.84
C CYS A 71 -13.43 2.52 6.21
N PRO A 72 -14.77 2.50 6.35
CA PRO A 72 -15.46 2.97 7.56
C PRO A 72 -15.15 2.16 8.84
N TRP A 73 -14.75 0.90 8.73
CA TRP A 73 -14.56 -0.01 9.88
C TRP A 73 -13.09 -0.20 10.26
N TYR A 74 -12.18 0.64 9.76
CA TYR A 74 -10.75 0.51 10.07
C TYR A 74 -10.46 0.68 11.58
N GLN A 75 -11.22 1.50 12.30
CA GLN A 75 -10.99 1.72 13.74
C GLN A 75 -11.26 0.46 14.57
N GLU A 76 -12.37 -0.24 14.30
CA GLU A 76 -12.66 -1.55 14.90
C GLU A 76 -11.58 -2.57 14.55
N ALA A 77 -11.14 -2.60 13.29
CA ALA A 77 -10.02 -3.46 12.88
C ALA A 77 -8.75 -3.18 13.68
N VAL A 78 -8.41 -1.91 13.91
CA VAL A 78 -7.26 -1.50 14.73
C VAL A 78 -7.42 -1.97 16.17
N GLU A 79 -8.61 -1.82 16.76
CA GLU A 79 -8.88 -2.26 18.14
C GLU A 79 -8.76 -3.78 18.30
N ILE A 80 -9.25 -4.54 17.32
CA ILE A 80 -9.09 -6.01 17.27
C ILE A 80 -7.60 -6.36 17.14
N LEU A 81 -6.89 -5.80 16.16
CA LEU A 81 -5.50 -6.15 15.89
C LEU A 81 -4.55 -5.77 17.02
N LYS A 82 -4.85 -4.71 17.79
CA LYS A 82 -4.08 -4.36 19.01
C LYS A 82 -4.16 -5.42 20.11
N GLN A 83 -5.20 -6.26 20.11
CA GLN A 83 -5.33 -7.38 21.05
C GLN A 83 -4.52 -8.62 20.60
N HIS A 84 -3.98 -8.60 19.38
CA HIS A 84 -3.27 -9.69 18.73
C HIS A 84 -1.89 -9.25 18.19
N PRO A 85 -0.94 -8.89 19.08
CA PRO A 85 0.37 -8.35 18.68
C PRO A 85 1.26 -9.35 17.92
N ASP A 86 0.89 -10.62 17.86
CA ASP A 86 1.53 -11.68 17.09
C ASP A 86 1.16 -11.65 15.59
N VAL A 87 0.11 -10.91 15.21
CA VAL A 87 -0.32 -10.75 13.82
C VAL A 87 0.46 -9.63 13.15
N ALA A 88 1.16 -9.95 12.07
CA ALA A 88 1.80 -8.92 11.25
C ALA A 88 0.73 -8.09 10.51
N VAL A 89 0.78 -6.76 10.68
CA VAL A 89 -0.19 -5.85 10.06
C VAL A 89 0.48 -4.99 8.99
N GLY A 90 -0.12 -4.96 7.80
CA GLY A 90 0.23 -4.08 6.69
C GLY A 90 -0.92 -3.16 6.31
N ILE A 91 -0.64 -2.30 5.32
CA ILE A 91 -1.60 -1.32 4.79
C ILE A 91 -2.08 -1.80 3.42
N HIS A 92 -3.39 -1.93 3.27
CA HIS A 92 -4.04 -2.22 1.99
C HIS A 92 -4.34 -0.89 1.27
N LEU A 93 -3.36 -0.39 0.53
CA LEU A 93 -3.50 0.86 -0.22
C LEU A 93 -4.63 0.75 -1.26
N THR A 94 -5.58 1.67 -1.20
CA THR A 94 -6.84 1.56 -1.94
C THR A 94 -7.13 2.82 -2.75
N LEU A 95 -7.51 2.64 -4.03
CA LEU A 95 -7.99 3.69 -4.94
C LEU A 95 -9.33 3.34 -5.62
N GLY A 96 -9.95 2.23 -5.22
CA GLY A 96 -11.19 1.72 -5.78
C GLY A 96 -12.27 1.58 -4.72
N SER A 97 -13.53 1.59 -5.14
CA SER A 97 -14.68 1.27 -4.29
C SER A 97 -15.80 0.60 -5.11
N GLU A 98 -15.68 -0.72 -5.22
CA GLU A 98 -16.35 -1.57 -6.21
C GLU A 98 -17.79 -1.96 -5.85
N TRP A 99 -18.16 -1.92 -4.57
CA TRP A 99 -19.49 -2.35 -4.13
C TRP A 99 -20.55 -1.31 -4.46
N LYS A 100 -21.71 -1.76 -4.98
CA LYS A 100 -22.77 -0.85 -5.44
C LYS A 100 -23.34 0.08 -4.34
N ASN A 101 -23.58 -0.47 -3.15
CA ASN A 101 -24.30 0.21 -2.06
C ASN A 101 -23.43 0.45 -0.81
N TYR A 102 -22.16 0.06 -0.85
CA TYR A 102 -21.25 0.15 0.29
C TYR A 102 -19.92 0.71 -0.19
N ARG A 103 -19.82 2.04 -0.22
CA ARG A 103 -18.70 2.72 -0.88
C ARG A 103 -17.95 3.62 0.08
N TRP A 104 -16.69 3.85 -0.25
CA TRP A 104 -15.77 4.69 0.50
C TRP A 104 -15.05 5.64 -0.45
N GLY A 105 -14.40 6.63 0.13
CA GLY A 105 -13.71 7.70 -0.60
C GLY A 105 -12.31 7.95 -0.03
N PRO A 106 -11.62 8.95 -0.59
CA PRO A 106 -10.26 9.28 -0.21
C PRO A 106 -10.20 9.88 1.20
N ILE A 107 -9.12 9.57 1.90
CA ILE A 107 -8.80 10.17 3.20
C ILE A 107 -8.47 11.66 3.03
N SER A 108 -7.82 12.01 1.92
CA SER A 108 -7.43 13.38 1.60
C SER A 108 -8.62 14.31 1.36
N GLY A 109 -9.81 13.74 1.15
CA GLY A 109 -11.02 14.46 0.78
C GLY A 109 -11.14 14.65 -0.73
N ALA A 110 -12.37 14.52 -1.24
CA ALA A 110 -12.67 14.52 -2.68
C ALA A 110 -12.22 15.80 -3.43
N LYS A 111 -12.15 16.94 -2.74
CA LYS A 111 -11.72 18.21 -3.34
C LYS A 111 -10.21 18.29 -3.58
N GLU A 112 -9.43 17.59 -2.75
CA GLU A 112 -7.97 17.60 -2.83
C GLU A 112 -7.46 16.59 -3.86
N VAL A 113 -8.23 15.53 -4.12
CA VAL A 113 -7.89 14.48 -5.10
C VAL A 113 -9.02 14.25 -6.12
N PRO A 114 -9.44 15.28 -6.86
CA PRO A 114 -10.64 15.23 -7.71
C PRO A 114 -10.52 14.21 -8.86
N THR A 115 -9.32 13.81 -9.28
CA THR A 115 -9.14 12.81 -10.34
C THR A 115 -9.34 11.37 -9.85
N LEU A 116 -9.34 11.15 -8.53
CA LEU A 116 -9.47 9.82 -7.93
C LEU A 116 -10.92 9.45 -7.59
N VAL A 117 -11.85 10.39 -7.68
CA VAL A 117 -13.22 10.22 -7.23
C VAL A 117 -14.24 10.43 -8.35
N ASP A 118 -15.38 9.76 -8.19
CA ASP A 118 -16.55 9.99 -9.02
C ASP A 118 -17.34 11.24 -8.57
N LYS A 119 -18.46 11.51 -9.26
CA LYS A 119 -19.35 12.65 -8.99
C LYS A 119 -19.91 12.72 -7.56
N ASN A 120 -19.86 11.63 -6.80
CA ASN A 120 -20.32 11.57 -5.42
C ASN A 120 -19.17 11.74 -4.41
N GLY A 121 -17.93 11.95 -4.87
CA GLY A 121 -16.74 12.04 -4.02
C GLY A 121 -16.23 10.69 -3.50
N LEU A 122 -16.64 9.58 -4.14
CA LEU A 122 -16.25 8.22 -3.79
C LEU A 122 -15.22 7.69 -4.79
N PHE A 123 -14.33 6.78 -4.39
CA PHE A 123 -13.39 6.18 -5.34
C PHE A 123 -14.12 5.46 -6.47
N TRP A 124 -13.53 5.45 -7.67
CA TRP A 124 -14.12 4.79 -8.84
C TRP A 124 -14.41 3.30 -8.61
N PRO A 125 -15.50 2.75 -9.17
CA PRO A 125 -15.94 1.38 -8.89
C PRO A 125 -15.08 0.33 -9.57
N THR A 126 -14.36 0.68 -10.64
CA THR A 126 -13.46 -0.23 -11.33
C THR A 126 -12.13 0.46 -11.65
N PRO A 127 -11.02 -0.30 -11.76
CA PRO A 127 -9.76 0.25 -12.25
C PRO A 127 -9.88 0.87 -13.65
N GLY A 128 -10.76 0.32 -14.49
CA GLY A 128 -11.01 0.87 -15.83
C GLY A 128 -11.64 2.26 -15.79
N ASP A 129 -12.54 2.52 -14.85
CA ASP A 129 -13.17 3.84 -14.70
C ASP A 129 -12.19 4.87 -14.13
N LEU A 130 -11.36 4.46 -13.15
CA LEU A 130 -10.25 5.28 -12.65
C LEU A 130 -9.31 5.69 -13.80
N LEU A 131 -8.84 4.71 -14.59
CA LEU A 131 -7.90 4.98 -15.68
C LEU A 131 -8.50 5.86 -16.79
N LYS A 132 -9.79 5.71 -17.12
CA LYS A 132 -10.48 6.59 -18.07
C LYS A 132 -10.54 8.04 -17.59
N ASN A 133 -10.53 8.26 -16.27
CA ASN A 133 -10.50 9.60 -15.68
C ASN A 133 -9.08 10.21 -15.63
N ASN A 134 -8.08 9.54 -16.20
CA ASN A 134 -6.70 10.02 -16.32
C ASN A 134 -6.12 10.50 -14.96
N PRO A 135 -5.97 9.59 -13.99
CA PRO A 135 -5.71 9.95 -12.60
C PRO A 135 -4.35 10.63 -12.46
N SER A 136 -4.30 11.67 -11.63
CA SER A 136 -3.08 12.39 -11.33
C SER A 136 -2.16 11.55 -10.45
N VAL A 137 -0.92 11.33 -10.88
CA VAL A 137 0.09 10.61 -10.08
C VAL A 137 0.38 11.33 -8.76
N ALA A 138 0.34 12.67 -8.76
CA ALA A 138 0.52 13.45 -7.54
C ALA A 138 -0.65 13.26 -6.55
N GLU A 139 -1.88 13.16 -7.06
CA GLU A 139 -3.05 12.88 -6.20
C GLU A 139 -3.01 11.45 -5.65
N ILE A 140 -2.58 10.47 -6.45
CA ILE A 140 -2.36 9.08 -5.98
C ILE A 140 -1.35 9.04 -4.84
N GLU A 141 -0.21 9.71 -5.02
CA GLU A 141 0.84 9.77 -4.01
C GLU A 141 0.34 10.43 -2.73
N GLN A 142 -0.35 11.57 -2.85
CA GLN A 142 -0.95 12.28 -1.73
C GLN A 142 -1.94 11.39 -0.96
N GLU A 143 -2.84 10.70 -1.66
CA GLU A 143 -3.82 9.82 -1.03
C GLU A 143 -3.18 8.61 -0.36
N PHE A 144 -2.18 8.00 -0.99
CA PHE A 144 -1.43 6.91 -0.37
C PHE A 144 -0.66 7.36 0.87
N ARG A 145 -0.05 8.55 0.83
CA ARG A 145 0.58 9.15 2.01
C ARG A 145 -0.44 9.36 3.12
N ALA A 146 -1.62 9.89 2.82
CA ALA A 146 -2.68 10.09 3.80
C ALA A 146 -3.17 8.75 4.42
N GLN A 147 -3.25 7.67 3.63
CA GLN A 147 -3.55 6.32 4.12
C GLN A 147 -2.46 5.78 5.05
N ILE A 148 -1.19 6.00 4.71
CA ILE A 148 -0.04 5.60 5.54
C ILE A 148 -0.01 6.39 6.84
N GLU A 149 -0.17 7.71 6.78
CA GLU A 149 -0.18 8.58 7.95
C GLU A 149 -1.34 8.25 8.88
N ARG A 150 -2.54 7.95 8.35
CA ARG A 150 -3.66 7.49 9.17
C ARG A 150 -3.34 6.17 9.89
N ALA A 151 -2.64 5.24 9.24
CA ALA A 151 -2.22 3.99 9.86
C ALA A 151 -1.27 4.23 11.05
N LEU A 152 -0.21 5.01 10.82
CA LEU A 152 0.77 5.36 11.85
C LEU A 152 0.11 6.09 13.03
N ASN A 153 -0.76 7.06 12.76
CA ASN A 153 -1.49 7.82 13.78
C ASN A 153 -2.50 6.97 14.56
N SER A 154 -2.90 5.81 14.02
CA SER A 154 -3.77 4.86 14.73
C SER A 154 -2.99 3.96 15.71
N GLY A 155 -1.66 4.12 15.79
CA GLY A 155 -0.77 3.27 16.60
C GLY A 155 -0.48 1.93 15.95
N MET A 156 -0.59 1.85 14.61
CA MET A 156 -0.17 0.69 13.83
C MET A 156 1.17 1.07 13.18
N GLY A 157 2.27 0.55 13.72
CA GLY A 157 3.64 0.86 13.28
C GLY A 157 4.68 0.02 14.00
#